data_AF-A0A2S4Q170-F1
#
_entry.id   AF-A0A2S4Q170-F1
#
_cell.length_a   1.000
_cell.length_b   1.000
_cell.length_c   1.000
_cell.angle_alpha   90.00
_cell.angle_beta   90.00
_cell.angle_gamma   90.00
#
_symmetry.space_group_name_H-M   'P 1'
#
loop_
_entity.id
_entity.type
_entity.pdbx_description
1 polymer ?
#
loop_
_entity_poly.entity_id
_entity_poly.type
_entity_poly.pdbx_seq_one_letter_code
_entity_poly.pdbx_strand_id
1 'polypeptide(L)'
;MVIFARSITLALFLLSVVIKAHTVITYPGWRGNNLVTNDEFPYGMQWIYPCEELTCGGMRTTTNRTNWPLNGGAIAIQPGWFQGHATAFFYINIGFGTNGPNGGPPNMSFPMVPVFQINGPSKDPFPGTFCLPQVPLPKNYTAVKAGDNATIQVVETAIHGASLYSV
;
A
#
# COMPACT_ATOMS: atom_id res chain seq x y z
N MET A 1 -34.26 35.19 -5.24
CA MET A 1 -33.95 33.92 -5.91
C MET A 1 -32.45 33.63 -6.10
N VAL A 2 -31.53 34.47 -5.60
CA VAL A 2 -30.06 34.27 -5.77
C VAL A 2 -29.39 33.71 -4.50
N ILE A 3 -30.00 33.91 -3.34
CA ILE A 3 -29.46 33.47 -2.03
C ILE A 3 -29.59 31.95 -1.84
N PHE A 4 -30.72 31.35 -2.27
CA PHE A 4 -30.93 29.90 -2.20
C PHE A 4 -29.97 29.10 -3.09
N ALA A 5 -29.58 29.63 -4.25
CA ALA A 5 -28.65 28.97 -5.17
C ALA A 5 -27.22 28.88 -4.61
N ARG A 6 -26.79 29.90 -3.84
CA ARG A 6 -25.46 29.94 -3.20
C ARG A 6 -25.33 28.97 -2.03
N SER A 7 -26.40 28.78 -1.27
CA SER A 7 -26.43 27.81 -0.15
C SER A 7 -26.39 26.36 -0.63
N ILE A 8 -26.99 26.06 -1.79
CA ILE A 8 -26.96 24.71 -2.40
C ILE A 8 -25.56 24.36 -2.93
N THR A 9 -24.85 25.32 -3.54
CA THR A 9 -23.47 25.10 -4.02
C THR A 9 -22.47 24.85 -2.88
N LEU A 10 -22.66 25.49 -1.71
CA LEU A 10 -21.79 25.26 -0.55
C LEU A 10 -22.02 23.87 0.08
N ALA A 11 -23.27 23.43 0.11
CA ALA A 11 -23.63 22.09 0.59
C ALA A 11 -23.07 20.98 -0.31
N LEU A 12 -23.12 21.14 -1.65
CA LEU A 12 -22.55 20.17 -2.59
C LEU A 12 -21.01 20.08 -2.52
N PHE A 13 -20.31 21.17 -2.20
CA PHE A 13 -18.86 21.15 -1.94
C PHE A 13 -18.53 20.45 -0.61
N LEU A 14 -19.31 20.70 0.44
CA LEU A 14 -19.13 20.07 1.76
C LEU A 14 -19.39 18.55 1.77
N LEU A 15 -20.22 18.05 0.87
CA LEU A 15 -20.52 16.61 0.72
C LEU A 15 -19.48 15.83 -0.12
N SER A 16 -18.51 16.50 -0.74
CA SER A 16 -17.52 15.85 -1.61
C SER A 16 -16.25 15.34 -0.90
N VAL A 17 -16.17 15.50 0.43
CA VAL A 17 -14.99 15.14 1.21
C VAL A 17 -15.05 13.67 1.65
N VAL A 18 -15.20 12.75 0.70
CA VAL A 18 -14.99 11.32 0.94
C VAL A 18 -13.49 11.06 0.74
N ILE A 19 -12.73 11.18 1.82
CA ILE A 19 -11.26 11.13 1.77
C ILE A 19 -10.81 9.66 1.75
N LYS A 20 -10.11 9.28 0.67
CA LYS A 20 -9.54 7.93 0.48
C LYS A 20 -8.09 7.88 0.98
N ALA A 21 -7.91 7.57 2.27
CA ALA A 21 -6.62 7.25 2.87
C ALA A 21 -6.08 5.90 2.36
N HIS A 22 -5.45 5.88 1.18
CA HIS A 22 -5.00 4.62 0.56
C HIS A 22 -3.60 4.70 -0.06
N THR A 23 -2.72 3.76 0.26
CA THR A 23 -1.35 3.67 -0.27
C THR A 23 -1.35 3.06 -1.67
N VAL A 24 -0.53 3.55 -2.60
CA VAL A 24 -0.38 2.92 -3.92
C VAL A 24 1.08 2.65 -4.20
N ILE A 25 1.41 1.41 -4.58
CA ILE A 25 2.74 1.07 -5.08
C ILE A 25 2.79 1.41 -6.56
N THR A 26 3.57 2.41 -6.92
CA THR A 26 3.76 2.82 -8.33
C THR A 26 4.85 2.00 -9.00
N TYR A 27 5.83 1.50 -8.25
CA TYR A 27 6.82 0.52 -8.72
C TYR A 27 7.35 -0.36 -7.56
N PRO A 28 7.54 -1.68 -7.74
CA PRO A 28 6.95 -2.48 -8.81
C PRO A 28 5.42 -2.36 -8.80
N GLY A 29 4.76 -2.57 -9.93
CA GLY A 29 3.30 -2.40 -9.99
C GLY A 29 2.61 -3.29 -8.95
N TRP A 30 1.72 -2.70 -8.15
CA TRP A 30 0.85 -3.47 -7.24
C TRP A 30 -0.05 -4.44 -8.01
N ARG A 31 -0.62 -5.44 -7.32
CA ARG A 31 -1.43 -6.49 -7.95
C ARG A 31 -2.71 -5.97 -8.59
N GLY A 32 -3.23 -4.85 -8.12
CA GLY A 32 -4.44 -4.24 -8.66
C GLY A 32 -5.06 -3.24 -7.70
N ASN A 33 -6.13 -2.61 -8.17
CA ASN A 33 -6.84 -1.59 -7.42
C ASN A 33 -7.60 -2.19 -6.23
N ASN A 34 -7.06 -2.02 -5.03
CA ASN A 34 -7.68 -2.42 -3.77
C ASN A 34 -8.26 -1.24 -2.98
N LEU A 35 -8.50 -0.11 -3.65
CA LEU A 35 -9.16 1.08 -3.08
C LEU A 35 -10.68 1.03 -3.28
N VAL A 36 -11.21 -0.11 -3.73
CA VAL A 36 -12.61 -0.31 -4.03
C VAL A 36 -13.38 -0.43 -2.72
N THR A 37 -14.46 0.33 -2.61
CA THR A 37 -15.41 0.27 -1.50
C THR A 37 -16.71 -0.36 -1.99
N ASN A 38 -17.16 -1.42 -1.34
CA ASN A 38 -18.43 -2.10 -1.61
C ASN A 38 -19.07 -2.55 -0.29
N ASP A 39 -20.21 -3.23 -0.34
CA ASP A 39 -20.93 -3.68 0.86
C ASP A 39 -20.07 -4.59 1.77
N GLU A 40 -19.15 -5.36 1.17
CA GLU A 40 -18.21 -6.24 1.88
C GLU A 40 -17.00 -5.46 2.46
N PHE A 41 -16.55 -4.43 1.73
CA PHE A 41 -15.36 -3.63 2.04
C PHE A 41 -15.73 -2.14 2.13
N PRO A 42 -16.51 -1.72 3.13
CA PRO A 42 -17.01 -0.35 3.21
C PRO A 42 -15.90 0.71 3.32
N TYR A 43 -14.73 0.33 3.85
CA TYR A 43 -13.58 1.20 4.07
C TYR A 43 -12.41 0.97 3.11
N GLY A 44 -12.59 0.10 2.11
CA GLY A 44 -11.53 -0.30 1.17
C GLY A 44 -10.88 -1.61 1.58
N MET A 45 -10.30 -2.31 0.61
CA MET A 45 -9.71 -3.64 0.82
C MET A 45 -8.35 -3.58 1.51
N GLN A 46 -7.71 -2.41 1.55
CA GLN A 46 -6.40 -2.21 2.18
C GLN A 46 -6.36 -2.46 3.69
N TRP A 47 -7.51 -2.45 4.37
CA TRP A 47 -7.64 -2.76 5.79
C TRP A 47 -7.61 -4.27 6.09
N ILE A 48 -7.57 -5.11 5.06
CA ILE A 48 -7.66 -6.57 5.21
C ILE A 48 -6.30 -7.14 5.62
N TYR A 49 -6.28 -7.67 6.84
CA TYR A 49 -5.23 -8.45 7.48
C TYR A 49 -5.89 -9.52 8.37
N PRO A 50 -5.31 -10.72 8.56
CA PRO A 50 -4.02 -11.23 8.07
C PRO A 50 -4.00 -11.62 6.58
N CYS A 51 -2.82 -11.90 6.03
CA CYS A 51 -2.63 -12.26 4.61
C CYS A 51 -3.07 -13.69 4.26
N GLU A 52 -4.05 -14.22 4.99
CA GLU A 52 -4.56 -15.57 4.90
C GLU A 52 -6.05 -15.54 4.55
N GLU A 53 -6.49 -16.49 3.74
CA GLU A 53 -7.79 -16.54 3.03
C GLU A 53 -8.00 -15.52 1.89
N LEU A 54 -7.44 -14.31 1.98
CA LEU A 54 -7.25 -13.35 0.86
C LEU A 54 -5.83 -12.77 0.98
N THR A 55 -5.18 -12.40 -0.13
CA THR A 55 -3.83 -11.81 -0.01
C THR A 55 -3.93 -10.43 0.64
N CYS A 56 -2.86 -9.99 1.33
CA CYS A 56 -2.81 -8.71 2.03
C CYS A 56 -3.46 -7.58 1.21
N GLY A 57 -4.35 -6.79 1.81
CA GLY A 57 -5.10 -5.77 1.08
C GLY A 57 -6.18 -6.32 0.14
N GLY A 58 -6.64 -7.56 0.36
CA GLY A 58 -7.77 -8.21 -0.33
C GLY A 58 -7.50 -8.83 -1.70
N MET A 59 -6.25 -8.95 -2.15
CA MET A 59 -5.95 -8.97 -3.59
C MET A 59 -5.68 -10.28 -4.35
N ARG A 60 -5.74 -11.52 -3.85
CA ARG A 60 -5.23 -12.74 -4.55
C ARG A 60 -3.83 -12.61 -5.23
N THR A 61 -3.24 -13.73 -5.61
CA THR A 61 -1.97 -13.70 -6.37
C THR A 61 -2.24 -13.57 -7.85
N THR A 62 -1.38 -12.82 -8.54
CA THR A 62 -1.49 -12.58 -9.97
C THR A 62 -0.39 -13.30 -10.75
N THR A 63 -0.61 -13.43 -12.06
CA THR A 63 0.34 -14.05 -13.01
C THR A 63 1.17 -13.01 -13.77
N ASN A 64 0.72 -11.76 -13.86
CA ASN A 64 1.41 -10.63 -14.49
C ASN A 64 2.47 -10.02 -13.53
N ARG A 65 3.56 -10.76 -13.30
CA ARG A 65 4.60 -10.39 -12.32
C ARG A 65 5.60 -9.40 -12.90
N THR A 66 6.14 -8.54 -12.03
CA THR A 66 7.24 -7.64 -12.35
C THR A 66 8.58 -8.34 -12.09
N ASN A 67 9.49 -8.30 -13.07
CA ASN A 67 10.87 -8.74 -12.86
C ASN A 67 11.58 -7.73 -11.95
N TRP A 68 12.15 -8.22 -10.84
CA TRP A 68 12.82 -7.38 -9.86
C TRP A 68 14.26 -7.88 -9.60
N PRO A 69 15.29 -6.99 -9.53
CA PRO A 69 16.69 -7.41 -9.51
C PRO A 69 17.12 -8.14 -8.23
N LEU A 70 17.94 -9.19 -8.35
CA LEU A 70 18.44 -9.95 -7.20
C LEU A 70 19.40 -9.16 -6.29
N ASN A 71 20.08 -8.15 -6.83
CA ASN A 71 20.95 -7.25 -6.07
C ASN A 71 20.18 -6.11 -5.38
N GLY A 72 18.85 -6.14 -5.45
CA GLY A 72 17.99 -5.06 -4.99
C GLY A 72 17.56 -4.14 -6.12
N GLY A 73 16.37 -3.57 -5.97
CA GLY A 73 15.79 -2.67 -6.97
C GLY A 73 14.96 -1.58 -6.33
N ALA A 74 14.44 -0.70 -7.18
CA ALA A 74 13.64 0.42 -6.72
C ALA A 74 12.27 -0.02 -6.18
N ILE A 75 11.77 0.72 -5.20
CA ILE A 75 10.37 0.67 -4.76
C ILE A 75 9.87 2.11 -4.67
N ALA A 76 8.82 2.42 -5.42
CA ALA A 76 8.17 3.72 -5.48
C ALA A 76 6.74 3.60 -4.97
N ILE A 77 6.39 4.50 -4.05
CA ILE A 77 5.12 4.48 -3.33
C ILE A 77 4.54 5.88 -3.36
N GLN A 78 3.29 5.96 -3.79
CA GLN A 78 2.44 7.11 -3.55
C GLN A 78 1.74 6.87 -2.21
N PRO A 79 2.16 7.55 -1.13
CA PRO A 79 1.50 7.43 0.17
C PRO A 79 0.07 7.94 0.07
N GLY A 80 -0.80 7.42 0.94
CA GLY A 80 -2.22 7.70 0.85
C GLY A 80 -2.62 9.14 1.15
N TRP A 81 -3.83 9.48 0.72
CA TRP A 81 -4.48 10.77 0.92
C TRP A 81 -5.02 10.84 2.36
N PHE A 82 -4.14 10.97 3.36
CA PHE A 82 -4.53 11.10 4.77
C PHE A 82 -4.71 12.57 5.14
N GLN A 83 -5.95 13.04 5.27
CA GLN A 83 -6.17 14.25 6.08
C GLN A 83 -6.09 13.90 7.56
N GLY A 84 -5.22 14.60 8.28
CA GLY A 84 -5.10 14.47 9.74
C GLY A 84 -3.74 13.95 10.22
N HIS A 85 -2.92 13.39 9.34
CA HIS A 85 -1.63 12.80 9.69
C HIS A 85 -0.53 13.34 8.79
N ALA A 86 0.30 14.23 9.35
CA ALA A 86 1.50 14.72 8.67
C ALA A 86 2.60 13.64 8.61
N THR A 87 2.45 12.52 9.33
CA THR A 87 3.45 11.46 9.39
C THR A 87 2.81 10.09 9.27
N ALA A 88 3.55 9.16 8.66
CA ALA A 88 3.20 7.76 8.58
C ALA A 88 4.46 6.90 8.62
N PHE A 89 4.36 5.72 9.22
CA PHE A 89 5.42 4.72 9.24
C PHE A 89 5.24 3.75 8.07
N PHE A 90 6.35 3.40 7.44
CA PHE A 90 6.40 2.45 6.34
C PHE A 90 7.20 1.21 6.72
N TYR A 91 6.59 0.06 6.51
CA TYR A 91 7.21 -1.26 6.59
C TYR A 91 7.21 -1.84 5.19
N ILE A 92 8.38 -2.24 4.72
CA ILE A 92 8.55 -2.90 3.42
C ILE A 92 9.09 -4.29 3.70
N ASN A 93 8.22 -5.26 3.46
CA ASN A 93 8.54 -6.66 3.65
C ASN A 93 8.49 -7.40 2.32
N ILE A 94 9.09 -8.58 2.29
CA ILE A 94 8.98 -9.52 1.19
C ILE A 94 8.52 -10.86 1.72
N GLY A 95 7.78 -11.61 0.92
CA GLY A 95 7.50 -13.02 1.12
C GLY A 95 7.92 -13.82 -0.10
N PHE A 96 8.49 -15.00 0.11
CA PHE A 96 9.02 -15.85 -0.94
C PHE A 96 8.09 -17.03 -1.25
N GLY A 97 8.02 -17.41 -2.53
CA GLY A 97 7.26 -18.56 -2.99
C GLY A 97 5.76 -18.31 -3.17
N THR A 98 5.06 -19.39 -3.51
CA THR A 98 3.62 -19.41 -3.84
C THR A 98 2.89 -20.57 -3.14
N ASN A 99 3.50 -21.13 -2.09
CA ASN A 99 3.01 -22.33 -1.40
C ASN A 99 2.07 -22.01 -0.22
N GLY A 100 1.84 -20.72 0.04
CA GLY A 100 0.91 -20.24 1.05
C GLY A 100 -0.53 -20.09 0.53
N PRO A 101 -1.41 -19.53 1.35
CA PRO A 101 -2.82 -19.33 1.00
C PRO A 101 -2.99 -18.55 -0.31
N ASN A 102 -3.94 -18.97 -1.15
CA ASN A 102 -4.24 -18.36 -2.45
C ASN A 102 -3.05 -18.19 -3.40
N GLY A 103 -2.07 -19.10 -3.33
CA GLY A 103 -0.87 -19.06 -4.16
C GLY A 103 0.13 -17.99 -3.72
N GLY A 104 -0.04 -17.39 -2.54
CA GLY A 104 0.86 -16.41 -1.95
C GLY A 104 2.07 -17.02 -1.25
N PRO A 105 3.00 -16.19 -0.76
CA PRO A 105 4.04 -16.63 0.16
C PRO A 105 3.45 -17.18 1.47
N PRO A 106 4.04 -18.23 2.06
CA PRO A 106 3.64 -18.71 3.39
C PRO A 106 4.09 -17.77 4.52
N ASN A 107 5.03 -16.86 4.28
CA ASN A 107 5.53 -15.92 5.26
C ASN A 107 5.90 -14.59 4.58
N MET A 108 5.35 -13.49 5.08
CA MET A 108 5.59 -12.11 4.62
C MET A 108 6.49 -11.31 5.56
N SER A 109 6.99 -11.91 6.65
CA SER A 109 7.68 -11.21 7.73
C SER A 109 9.19 -11.06 7.49
N PHE A 110 9.60 -10.84 6.24
CA PHE A 110 11.00 -10.58 5.90
C PHE A 110 11.21 -9.09 5.57
N PRO A 111 11.62 -8.25 6.54
CA PRO A 111 11.83 -6.83 6.31
C PRO A 111 13.00 -6.60 5.35
N MET A 112 12.80 -5.76 4.34
CA MET A 112 13.81 -5.42 3.33
C MET A 112 14.62 -4.17 3.72
N VAL A 113 13.98 -3.23 4.43
CA VAL A 113 14.61 -2.02 4.96
C VAL A 113 14.19 -1.81 6.41
N PRO A 114 15.00 -1.06 7.20
CA PRO A 114 14.53 -0.55 8.48
C PRO A 114 13.25 0.26 8.32
N VAL A 115 12.35 0.16 9.30
CA VAL A 115 11.14 0.98 9.35
C VAL A 115 11.53 2.45 9.31
N PHE A 116 10.88 3.21 8.44
CA PHE A 116 11.11 4.64 8.32
C PHE A 116 9.80 5.39 8.38
N GLN A 117 9.89 6.66 8.75
CA GLN A 117 8.75 7.55 8.82
C GLN A 117 8.87 8.56 7.69
N ILE A 118 7.76 8.78 6.97
CA ILE A 118 7.67 9.96 6.10
C ILE A 118 7.12 11.13 6.91
N ASN A 119 7.63 12.33 6.63
CA ASN A 119 7.08 13.57 7.16
C ASN A 119 6.56 14.38 5.97
N GLY A 120 5.25 14.50 5.88
CA GLY A 120 4.57 15.33 4.90
C GLY A 120 4.74 16.83 5.21
N PRO A 121 4.63 17.69 4.19
CA PRO A 121 4.75 19.14 4.36
C PRO A 121 3.61 19.74 5.19
N SER A 122 2.45 19.08 5.25
CA SER A 122 1.32 19.46 6.07
C SER A 122 0.50 18.22 6.44
N LYS A 123 -0.66 18.41 7.08
CA LYS A 123 -1.68 17.37 7.27
C LYS A 123 -2.55 17.16 6.03
N ASP A 124 -2.21 17.83 4.94
CA ASP A 124 -2.87 17.71 3.65
C ASP A 124 -2.24 16.56 2.85
N PRO A 125 -2.88 16.13 1.76
CA PRO A 125 -2.47 14.97 0.99
C PRO A 125 -1.06 15.16 0.45
N PHE A 126 -0.24 14.13 0.57
CA PHE A 126 1.12 14.15 0.02
C PHE A 126 1.04 14.16 -1.52
N PRO A 127 1.43 15.26 -2.20
CA PRO A 127 1.13 15.46 -3.61
C PRO A 127 2.14 14.75 -4.55
N GLY A 128 2.65 13.58 -4.16
CA GLY A 128 3.73 12.94 -4.88
C GLY A 128 3.95 11.47 -4.54
N THR A 129 5.01 10.94 -5.12
CA THR A 129 5.53 9.59 -4.89
C THR A 129 6.91 9.73 -4.29
N PHE A 130 7.22 8.94 -3.26
CA PHE A 130 8.61 8.77 -2.84
C PHE A 130 9.16 7.46 -3.41
N CYS A 131 10.48 7.42 -3.63
CA CYS A 131 11.15 6.27 -4.19
C CYS A 131 12.35 5.91 -3.33
N LEU A 132 12.46 4.63 -2.98
CA LEU A 132 13.68 4.02 -2.49
C LEU A 132 14.39 3.44 -3.70
N PRO A 133 15.50 4.04 -4.18
CA PRO A 133 16.11 3.65 -5.45
C PRO A 133 16.74 2.25 -5.39
N GLN A 134 17.18 1.83 -4.20
CA GLN A 134 17.82 0.53 -3.98
C GLN A 134 17.33 -0.07 -2.67
N VAL A 135 16.38 -0.99 -2.76
CA VAL A 135 15.92 -1.82 -1.65
C VAL A 135 16.57 -3.19 -1.81
N PRO A 136 17.40 -3.66 -0.87
CA PRO A 136 18.08 -4.95 -1.00
C PRO A 136 17.16 -6.13 -0.65
N LEU A 137 17.54 -7.34 -1.06
CA LEU A 137 16.98 -8.55 -0.46
C LEU A 137 17.40 -8.68 1.01
N PRO A 138 16.56 -9.27 1.88
CA PRO A 138 16.91 -9.52 3.28
C PRO A 138 18.19 -10.36 3.39
N LYS A 139 19.14 -9.92 4.24
CA LYS A 139 20.50 -10.51 4.34
C LYS A 139 20.53 -12.02 4.61
N ASN A 140 19.50 -12.55 5.27
CA ASN A 140 19.43 -13.98 5.64
C ASN A 140 18.84 -14.86 4.54
N TYR A 141 18.43 -14.30 3.40
CA TYR A 141 17.85 -15.02 2.26
C TYR A 141 18.78 -14.96 1.04
N THR A 142 19.86 -15.75 1.09
CA THR A 142 20.86 -15.87 0.01
C THR A 142 20.50 -16.92 -1.04
N ALA A 143 19.49 -17.76 -0.78
CA ALA A 143 19.09 -18.86 -1.67
C ALA A 143 18.13 -18.44 -2.81
N VAL A 144 17.83 -17.15 -2.94
CA VAL A 144 16.94 -16.63 -3.99
C VAL A 144 17.67 -16.62 -5.33
N LYS A 145 17.07 -17.25 -6.35
CA LYS A 145 17.60 -17.30 -7.72
C LYS A 145 16.65 -16.61 -8.70
N ALA A 146 17.18 -16.28 -9.87
CA ALA A 146 16.36 -15.75 -10.95
C ALA A 146 15.24 -16.73 -11.31
N GLY A 147 14.02 -16.21 -11.47
CA GLY A 147 12.82 -17.00 -11.72
C GLY A 147 12.04 -17.40 -10.46
N ASP A 148 12.58 -17.17 -9.26
CA ASP A 148 11.81 -17.38 -8.04
C ASP A 148 10.71 -16.31 -7.90
N ASN A 149 9.51 -16.78 -7.54
CA ASN A 149 8.39 -15.89 -7.26
C ASN A 149 8.47 -15.34 -5.84
N ALA A 150 8.22 -14.04 -5.70
CA ALA A 150 8.10 -13.36 -4.42
C ALA A 150 6.96 -12.34 -4.46
N THR A 151 6.62 -11.80 -3.30
CA THR A 151 5.68 -10.69 -3.13
C THR A 151 6.30 -9.66 -2.22
N ILE A 152 6.34 -8.41 -2.65
CA ILE A 152 6.69 -7.29 -1.79
C ILE A 152 5.38 -6.79 -1.16
N GLN A 153 5.40 -6.60 0.15
CA GLN A 153 4.32 -6.00 0.90
C GLN A 153 4.77 -4.63 1.42
N VAL A 154 3.95 -3.63 1.16
CA VAL A 154 4.07 -2.30 1.76
C VAL A 154 2.97 -2.16 2.80
N VAL A 155 3.37 -1.86 4.03
CA VAL A 155 2.46 -1.51 5.12
C VAL A 155 2.66 -0.05 5.46
N GLU A 156 1.59 0.73 5.36
CA GLU A 156 1.55 2.11 5.83
C GLU A 156 0.77 2.16 7.14
N THR A 157 1.40 2.65 8.21
CA THR A 157 0.78 2.78 9.52
C THR A 157 0.65 4.24 9.90
N ALA A 158 -0.57 4.69 10.16
CA ALA A 158 -0.88 6.03 10.63
C ALA A 158 -0.50 6.21 12.11
N ILE A 159 -0.45 7.47 12.58
CA ILE A 159 -0.07 7.83 13.96
C ILE A 159 -0.92 7.11 15.03
N HIS A 160 -2.16 6.74 14.71
CA HIS A 160 -3.07 6.02 15.62
C HIS A 160 -2.95 4.49 15.55
N GLY A 161 -1.97 3.94 14.82
CA GLY A 161 -1.73 2.49 14.70
C GLY A 161 -2.57 1.79 13.62
N ALA A 162 -3.53 2.49 13.02
CA ALA A 162 -4.26 2.04 11.85
C ALA A 162 -3.30 1.72 10.70
N SER A 163 -3.40 0.53 10.11
CA SER A 163 -2.47 0.02 9.11
C SER A 163 -3.17 -0.37 7.82
N LEU A 164 -2.55 0.01 6.70
CA LEU A 164 -2.99 -0.30 5.34
C LEU A 164 -1.99 -1.23 4.68
N TYR A 165 -2.48 -2.19 3.91
CA TYR A 165 -1.67 -3.21 3.27
C TYR A 165 -1.81 -3.13 1.74
N SER A 166 -0.65 -3.08 1.07
CA SER A 166 -0.54 -3.13 -0.40
C SER A 166 0.50 -4.17 -0.82
N VAL A 167 0.23 -4.88 -1.93
CA VAL A 167 1.02 -6.00 -2.46
C VAL A 167 1.08 -6.04 -3.97
#